data_AF-A0A958EH91-F1
#
_entry.id   AF-A0A958EH91-F1
#
_cell.length_a   1.000
_cell.length_b   1.000
_cell.length_c   1.000
_cell.angle_alpha   90.00
_cell.angle_beta   90.00
_cell.angle_gamma   90.00
#
_symmetry.space_group_name_H-M   'P 1'
#
loop_
_entity.id
_entity.type
_entity.pdbx_description
1 polymer ?
#
loop_
_entity_poly.entity_id
_entity_poly.type
_entity_poly.pdbx_seq_one_letter_code
_entity_poly.pdbx_strand_id
1 'polypeptide(L)' 'MAEILFWSALGLLMYIYVLYPLLLWMGNRFFSRKVTPDSDFLPGVSLIVAAYNEEAVIGKKLENSLEIDYPADRLEIIVA' A
#
# COMPACT_ATOMS: atom_id res chain seq x y z
N MET A 1 11.04 -24.15 -32.86
CA MET A 1 9.79 -23.76 -32.17
C MET A 1 9.97 -23.66 -30.66
N ALA A 2 10.44 -24.71 -29.98
CA ALA A 2 10.68 -24.69 -28.53
C ALA A 2 11.67 -23.60 -28.08
N GLU A 3 12.73 -23.35 -28.86
CA GLU A 3 13.71 -22.31 -28.56
C GLU A 3 13.10 -20.89 -28.60
N ILE A 4 12.24 -20.60 -29.58
CA ILE A 4 11.53 -19.32 -29.69
C ILE A 4 10.59 -19.14 -28.49
N LEU A 5 9.84 -20.19 -28.15
CA LEU A 5 8.97 -20.19 -26.97
C LEU A 5 9.77 -19.94 -25.68
N PHE A 6 10.90 -20.61 -25.51
CA PHE A 6 11.78 -20.44 -24.35
C PHE A 6 12.28 -18.99 -24.22
N TRP A 7 12.86 -18.43 -25.28
CA TRP A 7 13.37 -17.06 -25.24
C TRP A 7 12.26 -16.02 -25.09
N SER A 8 11.08 -16.25 -25.66
CA SER A 8 9.92 -15.37 -25.46
C SER A 8 9.44 -15.39 -24.01
N ALA A 9 9.35 -16.57 -23.38
CA ALA A 9 8.94 -16.71 -22.00
C ALA A 9 9.97 -16.10 -21.04
N LEU A 10 11.27 -16.35 -21.28
CA LEU A 10 12.35 -15.73 -20.52
C LEU A 10 12.34 -14.20 -20.70
N GLY A 11 12.11 -13.71 -21.91
CA GLY A 11 11.98 -12.28 -22.19
C GLY A 11 10.82 -11.64 -21.43
N LEU A 12 9.66 -12.30 -21.36
CA LEU A 12 8.52 -11.84 -20.56
C LEU A 12 8.84 -11.79 -19.07
N LEU A 13 9.52 -12.82 -18.54
CA LEU A 13 9.95 -12.83 -17.15
C LEU A 13 10.94 -11.68 -16.87
N MET A 14 11.92 -11.47 -17.76
CA MET A 14 12.85 -10.36 -17.65
C MET A 14 12.15 -9.00 -17.72
N TYR A 15 11.14 -8.86 -18.58
CA TYR A 15 10.33 -7.65 -18.65
C TYR A 15 9.62 -7.36 -17.32
N ILE A 16 8.92 -8.35 -16.75
CA ILE A 16 8.13 -8.17 -15.52
C ILE A 16 9.02 -7.91 -14.31
N TYR A 17 10.08 -8.71 -14.14
CA TYR A 17 10.88 -8.70 -12.91
C TYR A 17 12.03 -7.70 -12.93
N VAL A 18 12.55 -7.33 -14.11
CA VAL A 18 13.72 -6.46 -14.23
C VAL A 18 13.38 -5.19 -14.96
N LEU A 19 12.88 -5.28 -16.19
CA LEU A 19 12.75 -4.11 -17.05
C LEU A 19 11.67 -3.14 -16.54
N TYR A 20 10.52 -3.66 -16.10
CA TYR A 20 9.41 -2.83 -15.62
C TYR A 20 9.77 -2.08 -14.32
N PRO A 21 10.28 -2.73 -13.26
CA PRO A 21 10.77 -2.01 -12.07
C PRO A 21 11.87 -1.00 -12.39
N LEU A 22 12.79 -1.34 -13.31
CA LEU A 22 13.85 -0.42 -13.73
C LEU A 22 13.30 0.82 -14.43
N LEU A 23 12.34 0.65 -15.34
CA LEU A 23 11.66 1.76 -16.02
C LEU A 23 10.88 2.63 -15.04
N LEU A 24 10.19 2.04 -14.06
CA LEU A 24 9.52 2.80 -12.99
C LEU A 24 10.52 3.59 -12.14
N TRP A 25 11.65 2.99 -11.78
CA TRP A 25 12.70 3.66 -11.01
C TRP A 25 13.30 4.83 -11.78
N MET A 26 13.63 4.63 -13.06
CA MET A 26 14.09 5.70 -13.94
C MET A 26 13.02 6.78 -14.10
N GLY A 27 11.77 6.39 -14.33
CA GLY A 27 10.64 7.29 -14.44
C GLY A 27 10.48 8.18 -13.20
N ASN A 28 10.55 7.59 -12.01
CA ASN A 28 10.54 8.33 -10.76
C ASN A 28 11.77 9.25 -10.64
N ARG A 29 12.95 8.83 -11.10
CA ARG A 29 14.16 9.66 -11.02
C ARG A 29 14.11 10.91 -11.91
N PHE A 30 13.44 10.84 -13.05
CA PHE A 30 13.39 11.91 -14.05
C PHE A 30 12.10 12.74 -14.01
N PHE A 31 10.97 12.12 -13.70
CA PHE A 31 9.64 12.76 -13.79
C PHE A 31 8.95 12.96 -12.44
N SER A 32 9.53 12.46 -11.34
CA SER A 32 8.89 12.63 -10.04
C SER A 32 8.93 14.08 -9.59
N ARG A 33 7.73 14.62 -9.35
CA ARG A 33 7.56 15.89 -8.67
C ARG A 33 7.76 15.65 -7.19
N LYS A 34 8.74 16.34 -6.59
CA LYS A 34 8.88 16.36 -5.13
C LYS A 34 7.61 16.95 -4.53
N VAL A 35 6.84 16.12 -3.85
CA VAL A 35 5.77 16.57 -2.97
C VAL A 35 6.41 16.78 -1.61
N THR A 36 6.34 18.00 -1.09
CA THR A 36 6.69 18.25 0.31
C THR A 36 5.47 17.86 1.14
N PRO A 37 5.52 16.78 1.93
CA PRO A 37 4.44 16.47 2.83
C PRO A 37 4.32 17.60 3.85
N ASP A 38 3.10 18.09 4.04
CA ASP A 38 2.79 19.00 5.14
C ASP A 38 2.56 18.16 6.39
N SER A 39 3.49 18.24 7.34
CA SER A 39 3.41 17.49 8.60
C SER A 39 2.27 17.95 9.49
N ASP A 40 1.77 19.16 9.29
CA ASP A 40 0.71 19.76 10.10
C ASP A 40 -0.67 19.49 9.49
N PHE A 41 -0.72 18.92 8.28
CA PHE A 41 -1.94 18.53 7.60
C PHE A 41 -2.47 17.19 8.14
N LEU A 42 -3.33 17.28 9.17
CA LEU A 42 -4.01 16.15 9.79
C LEU A 42 -5.51 16.16 9.41
N PRO A 43 -5.93 15.56 8.28
CA PRO A 43 -7.34 15.53 7.87
C PRO A 43 -8.21 14.66 8.80
N GLY A 44 -9.54 14.72 8.66
CA GLY A 44 -10.39 13.70 9.24
C GLY A 44 -10.16 12.35 8.55
N VAL A 45 -9.99 11.27 9.32
CA VAL A 45 -9.73 9.91 8.83
C VAL A 45 -10.72 8.93 9.45
N SER A 46 -11.31 8.07 8.61
CA SER A 46 -12.14 6.96 9.07
C SER A 46 -11.40 5.63 8.87
N LEU A 47 -11.15 4.91 9.96
CA LEU A 47 -10.61 3.56 9.98
C LEU A 47 -11.75 2.56 9.97
N ILE A 48 -11.96 1.89 8.84
CA ILE A 48 -12.99 0.86 8.70
C ILE A 48 -12.38 -0.52 8.97
N VAL A 49 -12.91 -1.22 9.98
CA VAL A 49 -12.56 -2.58 10.35
C VAL A 49 -13.70 -3.50 9.93
N ALA A 50 -13.51 -4.22 8.82
CA ALA A 50 -14.43 -5.28 8.43
C ALA A 50 -14.24 -6.49 9.37
N ALA A 51 -15.30 -6.95 10.03
CA ALA A 51 -15.27 -7.98 11.04
C ALA A 51 -16.37 -9.03 10.81
N TYR A 52 -15.97 -10.26 10.46
CA TYR A 52 -16.88 -11.40 10.35
C TYR A 52 -16.34 -12.59 11.17
N ASN A 53 -17.09 -13.00 12.20
CA ASN A 53 -16.65 -14.03 13.17
C ASN A 53 -15.29 -13.73 13.86
N GLU A 54 -14.96 -12.45 14.05
CA GLU A 54 -13.67 -11.99 14.62
C GLU A 54 -13.69 -11.83 16.15
N GLU A 55 -14.64 -12.46 16.87
CA GLU A 55 -14.80 -12.32 18.33
C GLU A 55 -13.48 -12.54 19.10
N ALA A 56 -12.68 -13.52 18.66
CA ALA A 56 -11.43 -13.88 19.31
C ALA A 56 -10.32 -12.82 19.20
N VAL A 57 -10.40 -11.89 18.24
CA VAL A 57 -9.29 -10.95 17.94
C VAL A 57 -9.74 -9.49 17.82
N ILE A 58 -11.03 -9.21 17.67
CA ILE A 58 -11.55 -7.85 17.46
C ILE A 58 -11.21 -6.91 18.62
N GLY A 59 -11.24 -7.41 19.87
CA GLY A 59 -10.85 -6.62 21.04
C GLY A 59 -9.41 -6.11 20.94
N LYS A 60 -8.46 -7.02 20.68
CA LYS A 60 -7.05 -6.67 20.49
C LYS A 60 -6.83 -5.72 19.30
N LYS A 61 -7.62 -5.89 18.22
CA LYS A 61 -7.55 -5.01 17.05
C LYS A 61 -8.04 -3.59 17.39
N LEU A 62 -9.10 -3.46 18.17
CA LEU A 62 -9.62 -2.17 18.60
C LEU A 62 -8.68 -1.47 19.59
N GLU A 63 -8.13 -2.20 20.57
CA GLU A 63 -7.10 -1.67 21.48
C GLU A 63 -5.92 -1.08 20.70
N ASN A 64 -5.38 -1.85 19.75
CA ASN A 64 -4.30 -1.38 18.90
C ASN A 64 -4.70 -0.17 18.02
N SER A 65 -5.96 -0.10 17.59
CA SER A 65 -6.45 1.01 16.77
C SER A 65 -6.65 2.30 17.58
N LEU A 66 -6.96 2.18 18.87
CA LEU A 66 -7.06 3.32 19.79
C LEU A 66 -5.69 3.87 20.20
N GLU A 67 -4.63 3.07 20.07
CA GLU A 67 -3.23 3.49 20.32
C GLU A 67 -2.58 4.22 19.13
N ILE A 68 -3.30 4.42 18.02
CA ILE A 68 -2.78 5.16 16.87
C ILE A 68 -2.45 6.60 17.30
N ASP A 69 -1.22 7.04 16.99
CA ASP A 69 -0.76 8.41 17.20
C ASP A 69 -1.42 9.37 16.19
N TYR A 70 -2.71 9.66 16.42
CA TYR A 70 -3.51 10.59 15.63
C TYR A 70 -4.46 11.37 16.55
N PRO A 71 -4.79 12.64 16.24
CA PRO A 71 -5.76 13.39 17.03
C PRO A 71 -7.10 12.66 17.13
N ALA A 72 -7.53 12.39 18.37
CA ALA A 72 -8.75 11.61 18.63
C ALA A 72 -10.03 12.30 18.11
N ASP A 73 -10.02 13.62 17.97
CA ASP A 73 -11.10 14.41 17.36
C ASP A 73 -11.18 14.28 15.83
N ARG A 74 -10.15 13.68 15.20
CA ARG A 74 -10.04 13.52 13.74
C ARG A 74 -9.95 12.08 13.28
N LEU A 75 -9.97 11.12 14.21
CA LEU A 75 -10.00 9.69 13.92
C LEU A 75 -11.38 9.12 14.26
N GLU A 76 -12.05 8.60 13.24
CA GLU A 76 -13.28 7.83 13.38
C GLU A 76 -12.95 6.34 13.18
N ILE A 77 -13.48 5.46 14.03
CA ILE A 77 -13.33 4.01 13.88
C ILE A 77 -14.70 3.41 13.63
N ILE A 78 -14.86 2.72 12.49
CA ILE A 78 -16.10 2.06 12.07
C ILE A 78 -15.85 0.56 12.04
N VAL A 79 -16.69 -0.22 12.73
CA VAL A 79 -16.68 -1.68 12.65
C VAL A 79 -17.88 -2.13 11.83
N ALA A 80 -17.64 -2.90 10.77
CA ALA A 80 -18.65 -3.32 9.79
C ALA A 80 -18.63 -4.82 9.52
#